data_AF-A0A3L7UV91-F1
#
_entry.id   AF-A0A3L7UV91-F1
#
_cell.length_a   1.000
_cell.length_b   1.000
_cell.length_c   1.000
_cell.angle_alpha   90.00
_cell.angle_beta   90.00
_cell.angle_gamma   90.00
#
_symmetry.space_group_name_H-M   'P 1'
#
loop_
_entity.id
_entity.type
_entity.pdbx_description
1 polymer ?
#
loop_
_entity_poly.entity_id
_entity_poly.type
_entity_poly.pdbx_seq_one_letter_code
_entity_poly.pdbx_strand_id
1 'polypeptide(L)'
;MATREEYISLGVSGYEHEGCWRKDGIYHIRMEAPRLACRRCEQVLNAVLPHVVPRCNSTKDFARHVVDLGKMMSIRDVARYMGVSDTMIRSIDKKYPQQKFGKPRLRDLEIMAIDEIYVGKNHDLKEDLGLIWQQSHKLAAGAFLADSKASTTSRRPSRVTSDY
;
A
#
# COMPACT_ATOMS: atom_id res chain seq x y z
N MET A 1 -24.88 -10.41 17.62
CA MET A 1 -24.02 -9.48 18.38
C MET A 1 -24.79 -8.18 18.54
N ALA A 2 -24.68 -7.53 19.71
CA ALA A 2 -25.45 -6.32 19.97
C ALA A 2 -24.92 -5.20 19.06
N THR A 3 -25.83 -4.47 18.39
CA THR A 3 -25.54 -3.38 17.45
C THR A 3 -24.46 -2.43 17.96
N ARG A 4 -24.35 -2.18 19.27
CA ARG A 4 -23.32 -1.32 19.83
C ARG A 4 -21.86 -1.77 19.59
N GLU A 5 -21.57 -3.08 19.65
CA GLU A 5 -20.21 -3.61 19.47
C GLU A 5 -19.75 -3.55 18.01
N GLU A 6 -20.67 -3.83 17.08
CA GLU A 6 -20.45 -3.68 15.64
C GLU A 6 -20.22 -2.21 15.25
N TYR A 7 -20.89 -1.27 15.93
CA TYR A 7 -20.74 0.16 15.65
C TYR A 7 -19.39 0.70 16.15
N ILE A 8 -18.92 0.19 17.29
CA ILE A 8 -17.57 0.52 17.78
C ILE A 8 -16.51 -0.01 16.83
N SER A 9 -16.63 -1.25 16.35
CA SER A 9 -15.64 -1.86 15.43
C SER A 9 -15.62 -1.22 14.04
N LEU A 10 -16.75 -0.64 13.61
CA LEU A 10 -16.83 0.18 12.40
C LEU A 10 -16.29 1.60 12.61
N GLY A 11 -15.88 2.00 13.81
CA GLY A 11 -15.38 3.36 14.08
C GLY A 11 -16.48 4.42 14.11
N VAL A 12 -17.73 4.00 14.34
CA VAL A 12 -18.92 4.86 14.44
C VAL A 12 -19.39 5.01 15.89
N SER A 13 -18.44 5.00 16.84
CA SER A 13 -18.69 5.38 18.24
C SER A 13 -19.03 6.88 18.34
N GLY A 14 -20.11 7.22 19.04
CA GLY A 14 -20.57 8.60 19.24
C GLY A 14 -21.59 9.12 18.22
N TYR A 15 -22.18 8.25 17.42
CA TYR A 15 -23.23 8.56 16.45
C TYR A 15 -24.57 8.07 16.95
N GLU A 16 -25.65 8.83 16.73
CA GLU A 16 -27.00 8.35 16.97
C GLU A 16 -27.46 7.48 15.81
N HIS A 17 -27.88 6.25 16.12
CA HIS A 17 -28.37 5.29 15.13
C HIS A 17 -29.80 5.65 14.72
N GLU A 18 -29.99 5.98 13.43
CA GLU A 18 -31.31 6.26 12.88
C GLU A 18 -31.95 5.02 12.23
N GLY A 19 -31.15 4.11 11.70
CA GLY A 19 -31.66 2.86 11.14
C GLY A 19 -30.63 2.03 10.40
N CYS A 20 -30.85 0.72 10.35
CA CYS A 20 -30.09 -0.20 9.53
C CYS A 20 -31.02 -1.05 8.68
N TRP A 21 -30.68 -1.26 7.41
CA TRP A 21 -31.44 -2.13 6.52
C TRP A 21 -30.52 -2.83 5.55
N ARG A 22 -30.98 -3.96 5.01
CA ARG A 22 -30.27 -4.72 4.00
C ARG A 22 -31.00 -4.57 2.67
N LYS A 23 -30.27 -4.22 1.62
CA LYS A 23 -30.79 -4.15 0.25
C LYS A 23 -29.76 -4.74 -0.71
N ASP A 24 -30.16 -5.68 -1.54
CA ASP A 24 -29.29 -6.31 -2.56
C ASP A 24 -27.98 -6.89 -1.98
N GLY A 25 -28.04 -7.44 -0.76
CA GLY A 25 -26.86 -7.97 -0.06
C GLY A 25 -25.95 -6.93 0.59
N ILE A 26 -26.28 -5.64 0.48
CA ILE A 26 -25.55 -4.53 1.09
C ILE A 26 -26.26 -4.10 2.38
N TYR A 27 -25.49 -3.98 3.46
CA TYR A 27 -25.96 -3.37 4.70
C TYR A 27 -25.82 -1.85 4.61
N HIS A 28 -26.93 -1.16 4.78
CA HIS A 28 -27.00 0.28 4.87
C HIS A 28 -27.20 0.69 6.33
N ILE A 29 -26.43 1.68 6.75
CA ILE A 29 -26.55 2.28 8.07
C ILE A 29 -26.83 3.76 7.86
N ARG A 30 -27.90 4.25 8.47
CA ARG A 30 -28.22 5.66 8.60
C ARG A 30 -27.93 6.09 10.04
N MET A 31 -27.23 7.20 10.16
CA MET A 31 -26.80 7.76 11.42
C MET A 31 -26.83 9.28 11.33
N GLU A 32 -27.14 9.94 12.44
CA GLU A 32 -27.05 11.39 12.52
C GLU A 32 -25.58 11.77 12.74
N ALA A 33 -25.06 12.69 11.91
CA ALA A 33 -23.70 13.20 12.10
C ALA A 33 -23.69 14.13 13.33
N PRO A 34 -22.76 13.95 14.30
CA PRO A 34 -22.71 14.81 15.47
C PRO A 34 -22.56 16.28 15.07
N ARG A 35 -23.34 17.16 15.71
CA ARG A 35 -23.27 18.61 15.50
C ARG A 35 -22.45 19.26 16.60
N LEU A 36 -21.46 20.06 16.21
CA LEU A 36 -20.57 20.80 17.11
C LEU A 36 -21.04 22.24 17.19
N ALA A 37 -21.53 22.66 18.36
CA ALA A 37 -21.88 24.04 18.64
C ALA A 37 -20.73 24.77 19.34
N CYS A 38 -20.27 25.87 18.76
CA CYS A 38 -19.30 26.74 19.41
C CYS A 38 -20.00 27.55 20.51
N ARG A 39 -19.59 27.36 21.77
CA ARG A 39 -20.16 28.09 22.91
C ARG A 39 -19.86 29.59 22.92
N ARG A 40 -18.94 30.07 22.06
CA ARG A 40 -18.49 31.47 22.01
C ARG A 40 -19.15 32.27 20.89
N CYS A 41 -19.35 31.66 19.72
CA CYS A 41 -19.93 32.35 18.55
C CYS A 41 -21.24 31.71 18.06
N GLU A 42 -21.76 30.70 18.77
CA GLU A 42 -23.00 29.98 18.47
C GLU A 42 -23.05 29.27 17.11
N GLN A 43 -21.95 29.27 16.37
CA GLN A 43 -21.84 28.55 15.11
C GLN A 43 -21.98 27.04 15.33
N VAL A 44 -22.84 26.40 14.53
CA VAL A 44 -23.04 24.96 14.54
C VAL A 44 -22.46 24.35 13.27
N LEU A 45 -21.54 23.40 13.43
CA LEU A 45 -20.89 22.67 12.35
C LEU A 45 -21.19 21.18 12.43
N ASN A 46 -21.19 20.48 11.30
CA ASN A 46 -21.16 19.02 11.32
C ASN A 46 -19.76 18.56 11.70
N ALA A 47 -19.66 17.59 12.61
CA ALA A 47 -18.40 16.97 12.96
C ALA A 47 -17.79 16.31 11.71
N VAL A 48 -16.48 16.45 11.55
CA VAL A 48 -15.74 15.62 10.61
C VAL A 48 -15.84 14.18 11.11
N LEU A 49 -16.16 13.25 10.21
CA LEU A 49 -16.24 11.83 10.51
C LEU A 49 -14.89 11.16 10.17
N PRO A 50 -13.91 11.09 11.11
CA PRO A 50 -12.53 10.75 10.76
C PRO A 50 -12.37 9.34 10.21
N HIS A 51 -13.22 8.41 10.62
CA HIS A 51 -13.18 7.00 10.23
C HIS A 51 -14.02 6.68 8.98
N VAL A 52 -14.94 7.56 8.61
CA VAL A 52 -15.80 7.36 7.43
C VAL A 52 -15.11 7.94 6.20
N VAL A 53 -14.95 7.12 5.17
CA VAL A 53 -14.41 7.56 3.89
C VAL A 53 -15.59 7.79 2.93
N PRO A 54 -15.80 9.01 2.40
CA PRO A 54 -16.87 9.27 1.45
C PRO A 54 -16.81 8.32 0.25
N ARG A 55 -17.96 7.81 -0.18
CA ARG A 55 -18.09 6.89 -1.32
C ARG A 55 -17.28 5.59 -1.20
N CYS A 56 -16.99 5.17 0.04
CA CYS A 56 -16.36 3.89 0.34
C CYS A 56 -17.31 3.03 1.16
N ASN A 57 -17.40 1.74 0.82
CA ASN A 57 -18.26 0.78 1.52
C ASN A 57 -17.64 0.25 2.82
N SER A 58 -16.52 0.83 3.26
CA SER A 58 -15.81 0.43 4.49
C SER A 58 -15.23 1.66 5.18
N THR A 59 -15.15 1.59 6.51
CA THR A 59 -14.50 2.59 7.34
C THR A 59 -13.00 2.34 7.43
N LYS A 60 -12.24 3.35 7.84
CA LYS A 60 -10.78 3.23 8.02
C LYS A 60 -10.42 2.21 9.10
N ASP A 61 -11.23 2.12 10.16
CA ASP A 61 -11.03 1.19 11.26
C ASP A 61 -11.24 -0.25 10.81
N PHE A 62 -12.32 -0.50 10.08
CA PHE A 62 -12.56 -1.80 9.46
C PHE A 62 -11.42 -2.20 8.52
N ALA A 63 -11.00 -1.29 7.64
CA ALA A 63 -9.90 -1.56 6.71
C ALA A 63 -8.58 -1.88 7.43
N ARG A 64 -8.28 -1.16 8.53
CA ARG A 64 -7.10 -1.44 9.36
C ARG A 64 -7.18 -2.83 9.99
N HIS A 65 -8.33 -3.18 10.55
CA HIS A 65 -8.52 -4.48 11.20
C HIS A 65 -8.39 -5.64 10.22
N VAL A 66 -8.96 -5.49 9.01
CA VAL A 66 -8.79 -6.44 7.90
C VAL A 66 -7.32 -6.62 7.53
N VAL A 67 -6.57 -5.53 7.39
CA VAL A 67 -5.14 -5.58 7.08
C VAL A 67 -4.34 -6.28 8.18
N ASP A 68 -4.65 -6.01 9.44
CA ASP A 68 -3.95 -6.62 10.57
C ASP A 68 -4.18 -8.14 10.64
N LEU A 69 -5.41 -8.59 10.37
CA LEU A 69 -5.71 -10.03 10.29
C LEU A 69 -5.12 -10.68 9.04
N GLY A 70 -5.03 -9.96 7.92
CA GLY A 70 -4.41 -10.44 6.69
C GLY A 70 -2.93 -10.81 6.85
N LYS A 71 -2.26 -10.33 7.92
CA LYS A 71 -0.89 -10.74 8.26
C LYS A 71 -0.80 -12.18 8.79
N MET A 72 -1.91 -12.76 9.27
CA MET A 72 -1.96 -14.06 9.95
C MET A 72 -2.98 -15.02 9.35
N MET A 73 -3.86 -14.55 8.45
CA MET A 73 -4.99 -15.31 7.93
C MET A 73 -5.12 -15.13 6.40
N SER A 74 -5.67 -16.14 5.73
CA SER A 74 -5.99 -16.00 4.30
C SER A 74 -7.15 -15.02 4.08
N ILE A 75 -7.22 -14.42 2.89
CA ILE A 75 -8.34 -13.54 2.49
C ILE A 75 -9.71 -14.19 2.76
N ARG A 76 -9.84 -15.51 2.50
CA ARG A 76 -11.09 -16.25 2.73
C ARG A 76 -11.41 -16.40 4.21
N ASP A 77 -10.40 -16.65 5.03
CA ASP A 77 -10.58 -16.81 6.48
C ASP A 77 -10.90 -15.46 7.14
N VAL A 78 -10.26 -14.37 6.71
CA VAL A 78 -10.61 -13.01 7.15
C VAL A 78 -12.04 -12.67 6.75
N ALA A 79 -12.45 -12.97 5.51
CA ALA A 79 -13.81 -12.74 5.05
C ALA A 79 -14.84 -13.51 5.88
N ARG A 80 -14.56 -14.80 6.17
CA ARG A 80 -15.40 -15.65 7.02
C ARG A 80 -15.48 -15.11 8.46
N TYR A 81 -14.35 -14.71 9.03
CA TYR A 81 -14.28 -14.17 10.38
C TYR A 81 -15.03 -12.83 10.51
N MET A 82 -14.90 -11.95 9.51
CA MET A 82 -15.56 -10.65 9.47
C MET A 82 -17.03 -10.71 9.04
N GLY A 83 -17.51 -11.85 8.53
CA GLY A 83 -18.87 -11.98 8.00
C GLY A 83 -19.13 -11.14 6.75
N VAL A 84 -18.11 -10.86 5.93
CA VAL A 84 -18.22 -10.06 4.69
C VAL A 84 -17.78 -10.85 3.46
N SER A 85 -18.01 -10.29 2.27
CA SER A 85 -17.57 -10.92 1.02
C SER A 85 -16.05 -10.89 0.87
N ASP A 86 -15.48 -11.94 0.28
CA ASP A 86 -14.04 -11.98 -0.02
C ASP A 86 -13.64 -10.89 -1.03
N THR A 87 -14.54 -10.50 -1.94
CA THR A 87 -14.37 -9.34 -2.82
C THR A 87 -14.12 -8.04 -2.05
N MET A 88 -14.84 -7.81 -0.94
CA MET A 88 -14.63 -6.65 -0.09
C MET A 88 -13.23 -6.68 0.53
N ILE A 89 -12.83 -7.83 1.10
CA ILE A 89 -11.50 -8.01 1.69
C ILE A 89 -10.40 -7.79 0.65
N ARG A 90 -10.52 -8.39 -0.55
CA ARG A 90 -9.59 -8.18 -1.67
C ARG A 90 -9.48 -6.71 -2.06
N SER A 91 -10.59 -5.97 -2.03
CA SER A 91 -10.58 -4.55 -2.38
C SER A 91 -9.82 -3.69 -1.36
N ILE A 92 -9.84 -4.08 -0.08
CA ILE A 92 -9.07 -3.44 1.00
C ILE A 92 -7.60 -3.80 0.86
N ASP A 93 -7.32 -5.10 0.74
CA ASP A 93 -5.97 -5.65 0.63
C ASP A 93 -5.21 -5.06 -0.58
N LYS A 94 -5.87 -4.96 -1.74
CA LYS A 94 -5.29 -4.34 -2.94
C LYS A 94 -4.91 -2.87 -2.76
N LYS A 95 -5.68 -2.11 -1.97
CA LYS A 95 -5.43 -0.68 -1.75
C LYS A 95 -4.29 -0.43 -0.77
N TYR A 96 -4.06 -1.35 0.17
CA TYR A 96 -3.13 -1.15 1.27
C TYR A 96 -1.66 -0.95 0.83
N PRO A 97 -1.06 -1.79 -0.05
CA PRO A 97 0.33 -1.61 -0.47
C PRO A 97 0.56 -0.28 -1.18
N GLN A 98 -0.36 0.15 -2.04
CA GLN A 98 -0.23 1.43 -2.72
C GLN A 98 -0.27 2.61 -1.74
N GLN A 99 -1.15 2.56 -0.74
CA GLN A 99 -1.24 3.61 0.28
C GLN A 99 -0.02 3.63 1.19
N LYS A 100 0.52 2.47 1.56
CA LYS A 100 1.62 2.37 2.52
C LYS A 100 3.00 2.52 1.89
N PHE A 101 3.19 1.96 0.69
CA PHE A 101 4.50 1.80 0.05
C PHE A 101 4.59 2.44 -1.34
N GLY A 102 3.51 3.00 -1.89
CA GLY A 102 3.49 3.51 -3.26
C GLY A 102 4.27 4.82 -3.50
N LYS A 103 4.79 5.46 -2.43
CA LYS A 103 5.58 6.70 -2.52
C LYS A 103 6.83 6.61 -1.65
N PRO A 104 7.79 5.72 -1.96
CA PRO A 104 9.04 5.67 -1.24
C PRO A 104 9.81 6.97 -1.47
N ARG A 105 10.52 7.46 -0.44
CA ARG A 105 11.39 8.64 -0.57
C ARG A 105 12.68 8.20 -1.26
N LEU A 106 12.97 8.79 -2.43
CA LEU A 106 14.16 8.44 -3.23
C LEU A 106 15.22 9.55 -3.26
N ARG A 107 14.96 10.70 -2.64
CA ARG A 107 15.84 11.89 -2.73
C ARG A 107 17.27 11.66 -2.20
N ASP A 108 17.42 10.78 -1.22
CA ASP A 108 18.68 10.50 -0.52
C ASP A 108 19.12 9.04 -0.77
N LEU A 109 18.58 8.39 -1.83
CA LEU A 109 18.84 6.98 -2.10
C LEU A 109 20.10 6.82 -2.97
N GLU A 110 21.16 6.27 -2.40
CA GLU A 110 22.43 6.01 -3.11
C GLU A 110 22.51 4.59 -3.66
N ILE A 111 21.94 3.61 -2.96
CA ILE A 111 22.01 2.18 -3.31
C ILE A 111 20.62 1.56 -3.15
N MET A 112 20.19 0.79 -4.15
CA MET A 112 18.94 0.03 -4.13
C MET A 112 19.23 -1.47 -4.27
N ALA A 113 18.78 -2.27 -3.32
CA ALA A 113 18.76 -3.72 -3.44
C ALA A 113 17.44 -4.16 -4.06
N ILE A 114 17.51 -4.95 -5.13
CA ILE A 114 16.34 -5.56 -5.78
C ILE A 114 16.47 -7.06 -5.58
N ASP A 115 15.43 -7.67 -5.03
CA ASP A 115 15.35 -9.12 -4.81
C ASP A 115 14.10 -9.66 -5.52
N GLU A 116 14.20 -10.88 -6.03
CA GLU A 116 13.10 -11.57 -6.72
C GLU A 116 12.49 -12.61 -5.79
N ILE A 117 11.21 -12.42 -5.45
CA ILE A 117 10.46 -13.42 -4.69
C ILE A 117 9.57 -14.20 -5.67
N TYR A 118 9.96 -15.45 -5.95
CA TYR A 118 9.17 -16.37 -6.76
C TYR A 118 8.04 -17.00 -5.93
N VAL A 119 6.80 -16.56 -6.17
CA VAL A 119 5.60 -17.14 -5.57
C VAL A 119 4.94 -18.05 -6.59
N GLY A 120 5.44 -19.28 -6.70
CA GLY A 120 5.09 -20.25 -7.74
C GLY A 120 3.60 -20.29 -8.08
N LYS A 121 3.26 -19.81 -9.28
CA LYS A 121 1.96 -19.99 -9.93
C LYS A 121 2.17 -20.25 -11.42
N ASN A 122 1.89 -21.48 -11.84
CA ASN A 122 1.57 -21.96 -13.20
C ASN A 122 2.19 -21.20 -14.40
N HIS A 123 3.46 -20.84 -14.32
CA HIS A 123 4.26 -20.51 -15.50
C HIS A 123 5.62 -21.18 -15.33
N ASP A 124 5.94 -22.09 -16.25
CA ASP A 124 7.21 -22.79 -16.35
C ASP A 124 8.32 -21.79 -16.71
N LEU A 125 8.75 -21.01 -15.73
CA LEU A 125 9.76 -19.94 -15.85
C LEU A 125 11.20 -20.46 -15.84
N LYS A 126 11.43 -21.77 -15.94
CA LYS A 126 12.79 -22.32 -15.91
C LYS A 126 13.61 -21.93 -17.15
N GLU A 127 12.97 -21.74 -18.30
CA GLU A 127 13.68 -21.41 -19.55
C GLU A 127 13.85 -19.89 -19.75
N ASP A 128 12.85 -19.09 -19.38
CA ASP A 128 12.86 -17.64 -19.63
C ASP A 128 13.80 -16.86 -18.71
N LEU A 129 13.92 -17.23 -17.42
CA LEU A 129 14.82 -16.53 -16.50
C LEU A 129 16.29 -16.73 -16.86
N GLY A 130 16.68 -17.92 -17.34
CA GLY A 130 18.05 -18.20 -17.78
C GLY A 130 18.46 -17.36 -19.00
N LEU A 131 17.53 -17.15 -19.94
CA LEU A 131 17.73 -16.33 -21.13
C LEU A 131 17.84 -14.83 -20.79
N ILE A 132 16.96 -14.33 -19.90
CA ILE A 132 16.98 -12.94 -19.45
C ILE A 132 18.26 -12.62 -18.66
N TRP A 133 18.71 -13.55 -17.80
CA TRP A 133 19.97 -13.38 -17.05
C TRP A 133 21.20 -13.39 -17.96
N GLN A 134 21.26 -14.29 -18.96
CA GLN A 134 22.36 -14.31 -19.93
C GLN A 134 22.43 -13.05 -20.80
N GLN A 135 21.28 -12.51 -21.23
CA GLN A 135 21.24 -11.28 -22.03
C GLN A 135 21.66 -10.04 -21.23
N SER A 136 21.21 -9.93 -19.98
CA SER A 136 21.54 -8.79 -19.12
C SER A 136 23.03 -8.74 -18.76
N HIS A 137 23.66 -9.88 -18.49
CA HIS A 137 25.11 -9.96 -18.24
C HIS A 137 25.95 -9.55 -19.46
N LYS A 138 25.54 -9.94 -20.68
CA LYS A 138 26.24 -9.54 -21.91
C LYS A 138 26.16 -8.03 -22.17
N LEU A 139 25.00 -7.43 -21.92
CA LEU A 139 24.80 -5.98 -22.09
C LEU A 139 25.57 -5.17 -21.03
N ALA A 140 25.52 -5.60 -19.76
CA ALA A 140 26.26 -4.94 -18.67
C ALA A 140 27.79 -5.08 -18.82
N ALA A 141 28.29 -6.26 -19.23
CA ALA A 141 29.71 -6.47 -19.52
C ALA A 141 30.17 -5.66 -20.75
N GLY A 142 29.31 -5.53 -21.77
CA GLY A 142 29.58 -4.71 -22.95
C GLY A 142 29.70 -3.22 -22.61
N ALA A 143 28.80 -2.69 -21.77
CA ALA A 143 28.85 -1.31 -21.30
C ALA A 143 30.09 -1.03 -20.45
N PHE A 144 30.47 -1.96 -19.55
CA PHE A 144 31.65 -1.82 -18.70
C PHE A 144 32.97 -1.86 -19.50
N LEU A 145 33.07 -2.69 -20.54
CA LEU A 145 34.25 -2.73 -21.43
C LEU A 145 34.35 -1.52 -22.38
N ALA A 146 33.22 -0.86 -22.70
CA ALA A 146 33.22 0.37 -23.48
C ALA A 146 33.71 1.56 -22.64
N ASP A 147 33.31 1.64 -21.37
CA ASP A 147 33.73 2.70 -20.44
C ASP A 147 35.21 2.58 -20.06
N SER A 148 35.73 1.36 -19.91
CA SER A 148 37.16 1.17 -19.58
C SER A 148 38.09 1.62 -20.71
N LYS A 149 37.70 1.42 -21.97
CA LYS A 149 38.45 1.88 -23.15
C LYS A 149 38.38 3.41 -23.34
N ALA A 150 37.32 4.06 -22.87
CA ALA A 150 37.22 5.52 -22.90
C ALA A 150 38.15 6.20 -21.87
N SER A 151 38.50 5.52 -20.78
CA SER A 151 39.38 6.06 -19.73
C SER A 151 40.87 6.00 -20.06
N THR A 152 41.30 5.14 -20.98
CA THR A 152 42.74 4.89 -21.26
C THR A 152 43.35 5.92 -22.22
N THR A 153 42.55 6.78 -22.87
CA THR A 153 43.04 7.68 -23.93
C THR A 153 43.36 9.11 -23.47
N SER A 154 43.21 9.46 -22.16
CA SER A 154 43.38 10.86 -21.70
C SER A 154 44.58 11.15 -20.78
N ARG A 155 45.44 10.18 -20.44
CA ARG A 155 46.63 10.48 -19.63
C ARG A 155 47.82 10.89 -20.51
N ARG A 156 47.95 12.20 -20.79
CA ARG A 156 49.24 12.80 -21.13
C ARG A 156 50.18 12.67 -19.91
N PRO A 157 51.44 12.21 -20.05
CA PRO A 157 52.37 12.17 -18.93
C PRO A 157 52.84 13.60 -18.62
N SER A 158 52.64 14.05 -17.38
CA SER A 158 53.26 15.28 -16.89
C SER A 158 54.76 15.06 -16.70
N ARG A 159 55.57 15.91 -17.33
CA ARG A 159 57.02 16.00 -17.11
C ARG A 159 57.27 16.31 -15.63
N VAL A 160 58.01 15.44 -14.96
CA VAL A 160 58.61 15.73 -13.65
C VAL A 160 59.85 16.57 -13.91
N THR A 161 59.87 17.82 -13.45
CA THR A 161 61.10 18.62 -13.36
C THR A 161 61.81 18.25 -12.07
N SER A 162 63.05 17.78 -12.22
CA SER A 162 64.01 17.54 -11.15
C SER A 162 64.66 18.85 -10.80
N ASP A 163 64.54 19.31 -9.56
CA ASP A 163 65.46 20.29 -8.98
C ASP A 163 65.93 19.79 -7.61
N TYR A 164 67.23 20.02 -7.38
CA TYR A 164 68.09 19.54 -6.32
C TYR A 164 67.65 19.94 -4.90
#